data_AF-A0AAW8VNM9-F1
#
_entry.id   AF-A0AAW8VNM9-F1
#
_cell.length_a   1.000
_cell.length_b   1.000
_cell.length_c   1.000
_cell.angle_alpha   90.00
_cell.angle_beta   90.00
_cell.angle_gamma   90.00
#
_symmetry.space_group_name_H-M   'P 1'
#
loop_
_entity.id
_entity.type
_entity.pdbx_description
1 polymer ?
#
loop_
_entity_poly.entity_id
_entity_poly.type
_entity_poly.pdbx_seq_one_letter_code
_entity_poly.pdbx_strand_id
1 'polypeptide(L)'
;MNEFIGWFNQVLTISIQLYFQQECEYSSLEEVKPPVNGWLEKVTGVPDLTFDERMVVMLALMPHVCPQILDIFFVQNKNFDRQYTEFGGWKGLSHGGFLPTGETASFILAGEDTEKRKGVIRFFQKDHWFYTKNILRLEGAGEGEPFLSGQLRVSEEFLSRVLLDKEYKPDYNIGFPAKRITTQLEWEDMVLDYQVATELEEINVWISSGKTVMEDWGLSRILKAGYRSLFYGPPGTGKTLAATLLGKKNEIDVYRIDLSMIVSKYIGETEKNLAKVFDLAENRNWILFFDEADALFGKRTSTNTSNDRHANQEVAYLLQRIEDFPGMVILATNLRSNIDEAFSRRFQSVVYFPMPTEEQRAELWRNMLPGEWLGKDAEELITMAAETELSGGAITNVVRRCALRMIQSKKKLLDKVMLKEALQKEKIKS
;
A
#
# COMPACT_ATOMS: atom_id res chain seq x y z
N MET A 1 -21.61 15.14 8.16
CA MET A 1 -21.77 15.04 6.69
C MET A 1 -22.96 15.84 6.16
N ASN A 2 -24.22 15.50 6.47
CA ASN A 2 -25.40 16.21 5.93
C ASN A 2 -25.40 17.73 6.16
N GLU A 3 -25.01 18.19 7.36
CA GLU A 3 -24.87 19.63 7.64
C GLU A 3 -23.84 20.32 6.73
N PHE A 4 -22.72 19.64 6.44
CA PHE A 4 -21.70 20.15 5.53
C PHE A 4 -22.19 20.18 4.08
N ILE A 5 -23.01 19.22 3.65
CA ILE A 5 -23.64 19.24 2.33
C ILE A 5 -24.60 20.44 2.21
N GLY A 6 -25.40 20.68 3.24
CA GLY A 6 -26.31 21.84 3.30
C GLY A 6 -25.55 23.17 3.25
N TRP A 7 -24.50 23.30 4.06
CA TRP A 7 -23.61 24.46 4.04
C TRP A 7 -22.96 24.66 2.67
N PHE A 8 -22.38 23.61 2.08
CA PHE A 8 -21.74 23.69 0.77
C PHE A 8 -22.73 24.14 -0.32
N ASN A 9 -23.95 23.59 -0.32
CA ASN A 9 -25.00 23.97 -1.26
C ASN A 9 -25.39 25.45 -1.12
N GLN A 10 -25.46 25.96 0.11
CA GLN A 10 -25.74 27.37 0.39
C GLN A 10 -24.62 28.27 -0.15
N VAL A 11 -23.35 27.95 0.15
CA VAL A 11 -22.19 28.71 -0.36
C VAL A 11 -22.17 28.69 -1.89
N LEU A 12 -22.43 27.54 -2.51
CA LEU A 12 -22.46 27.40 -3.96
C LEU A 12 -23.56 28.28 -4.59
N THR A 13 -24.76 28.27 -4.01
CA THR A 13 -25.87 29.11 -4.48
C THR A 13 -25.51 30.60 -4.42
N ILE A 14 -24.93 31.05 -3.30
CA ILE A 14 -24.49 32.43 -3.11
C ILE A 14 -23.38 32.80 -4.10
N SER A 15 -22.42 31.91 -4.35
CA SER A 15 -21.34 32.16 -5.33
C SER A 15 -21.88 32.48 -6.73
N ILE A 16 -22.94 31.77 -7.14
CA ILE A 16 -23.60 31.98 -8.44
C ILE A 16 -24.44 33.27 -8.42
N GLN A 17 -25.16 33.55 -7.33
CA GLN A 17 -25.93 34.79 -7.19
C GLN A 17 -25.04 36.04 -7.24
N LEU A 18 -23.92 36.03 -6.52
CA LEU A 18 -22.93 37.13 -6.53
C LEU A 18 -22.33 37.31 -7.92
N TYR A 19 -21.97 36.23 -8.61
CA TYR A 19 -21.43 36.30 -9.96
C TYR A 19 -22.42 36.91 -10.97
N PHE A 20 -23.70 36.52 -10.90
CA PHE A 20 -24.75 37.07 -11.77
C PHE A 20 -25.35 38.39 -11.28
N GLN A 21 -24.81 38.98 -10.21
CA GLN A 21 -25.33 40.21 -9.58
C GLN A 21 -26.84 40.13 -9.26
N GLN A 22 -27.29 38.96 -8.82
CA GLN A 22 -28.66 38.74 -8.36
C GLN A 22 -28.84 39.25 -6.92
N GLU A 23 -30.08 39.49 -6.51
CA GLU A 23 -30.38 39.82 -5.11
C GLU A 23 -29.90 38.67 -4.20
N CYS A 24 -28.97 38.99 -3.30
CA CYS A 24 -28.39 38.07 -2.34
C CYS A 24 -28.38 38.71 -0.96
N GLU A 25 -28.68 37.92 0.07
CA GLU A 25 -28.64 38.38 1.47
C GLU A 25 -27.20 38.58 1.99
N TYR A 26 -26.20 38.04 1.30
CA TYR A 26 -24.81 38.02 1.72
C TYR A 26 -23.94 38.86 0.80
N SER A 27 -22.95 39.54 1.37
CA SER A 27 -21.98 40.33 0.60
C SER A 27 -20.68 39.57 0.28
N SER A 28 -20.44 38.48 1.00
CA SER A 28 -19.25 37.63 0.86
C SER A 28 -19.57 36.17 1.22
N LEU A 29 -18.76 35.24 0.73
CA LEU A 29 -18.97 33.81 1.00
C LEU A 29 -18.64 33.43 2.44
N GLU A 30 -17.70 34.16 3.05
CA GLU A 30 -17.16 33.94 4.39
C GLU A 30 -18.19 34.25 5.50
N GLU A 31 -19.25 34.99 5.19
CA GLU A 31 -20.39 35.20 6.09
C GLU A 31 -21.16 33.90 6.38
N VAL A 32 -21.10 32.93 5.47
CA VAL A 32 -21.76 31.62 5.60
C VAL A 32 -20.87 30.68 6.41
N LYS A 33 -21.06 30.69 7.74
CA LYS A 33 -20.20 29.92 8.65
C LYS A 33 -20.33 28.40 8.44
N PRO A 34 -19.20 27.66 8.36
CA PRO A 34 -19.24 26.21 8.27
C PRO A 34 -19.76 25.56 9.56
N PRO A 35 -20.32 24.34 9.47
CA PRO A 35 -20.69 23.57 10.65
C PRO A 35 -19.48 23.30 11.57
N VAL A 36 -19.66 23.45 12.88
CA VAL A 36 -18.63 23.28 13.92
C VAL A 36 -18.60 21.87 14.53
N ASN A 37 -19.21 20.88 13.87
CA ASN A 37 -19.30 19.52 14.39
C ASN A 37 -17.98 18.70 14.28
N GLY A 38 -16.92 19.28 13.72
CA GLY A 38 -15.58 18.67 13.62
C GLY A 38 -15.49 17.49 12.65
N TRP A 39 -16.54 17.22 11.87
CA TRP A 39 -16.60 16.04 11.01
C TRP A 39 -15.51 16.06 9.94
N LEU A 40 -15.26 17.22 9.31
CA LEU A 40 -14.30 17.33 8.22
C LEU A 40 -12.86 17.13 8.74
N GLU A 41 -12.56 17.71 9.89
CA GLU A 41 -11.30 17.57 10.61
C GLU A 41 -11.06 16.11 11.00
N LYS A 42 -12.10 15.40 11.46
CA LYS A 42 -12.02 13.97 11.79
C LYS A 42 -11.71 13.11 10.56
N VAL A 43 -12.41 13.31 9.44
CA VAL A 43 -12.22 12.44 8.25
C VAL A 43 -10.94 12.76 7.48
N THR A 44 -10.50 14.02 7.48
CA THR A 44 -9.22 14.44 6.86
C THR A 44 -8.02 14.18 7.76
N GLY A 45 -8.22 14.10 9.08
CA GLY A 45 -7.14 14.04 10.06
C GLY A 45 -6.31 15.32 10.11
N VAL A 46 -6.90 16.46 9.75
CA VAL A 46 -6.25 17.78 9.74
C VAL A 46 -7.03 18.70 10.69
N PRO A 47 -6.39 19.22 11.75
CA PRO A 47 -7.02 20.22 12.62
C PRO A 47 -7.07 21.58 11.91
N ASP A 48 -7.97 22.45 12.39
CA ASP A 48 -8.01 23.88 12.04
C ASP A 48 -8.07 24.19 10.53
N LEU A 49 -8.89 23.43 9.79
CA LEU A 49 -9.13 23.67 8.38
C LEU A 49 -9.60 25.13 8.14
N THR A 50 -9.17 25.73 7.06
CA THR A 50 -9.64 27.05 6.60
C THR A 50 -10.99 26.93 5.87
N PHE A 51 -11.67 28.05 5.64
CA PHE A 51 -12.92 28.07 4.87
C PHE A 51 -12.70 27.50 3.45
N ASP A 52 -11.66 27.99 2.77
CA ASP A 52 -11.32 27.59 1.40
C ASP A 52 -11.00 26.11 1.29
N GLU A 53 -10.22 25.56 2.23
CA GLU A 53 -9.91 24.14 2.27
C GLU A 53 -11.15 23.28 2.46
N ARG A 54 -12.06 23.68 3.36
CA ARG A 54 -13.35 23.00 3.55
C ARG A 54 -14.15 23.00 2.25
N MET A 55 -14.17 24.12 1.54
CA MET A 55 -14.87 24.26 0.27
C MET A 55 -14.31 23.34 -0.81
N VAL A 56 -12.98 23.28 -0.98
CA VAL A 56 -12.35 22.41 -1.99
C VAL A 56 -12.61 20.94 -1.69
N VAL A 57 -12.49 20.52 -0.42
CA VAL A 57 -12.76 19.13 -0.03
C VAL A 57 -14.22 18.76 -0.29
N MET A 58 -15.16 19.63 0.07
CA MET A 58 -16.58 19.40 -0.18
C MET A 58 -16.90 19.37 -1.68
N LEU A 59 -16.35 20.29 -2.47
CA LEU A 59 -16.49 20.30 -3.93
C LEU A 59 -16.05 18.97 -4.55
N ALA A 60 -14.90 18.45 -4.11
CA ALA A 60 -14.36 17.19 -4.60
C ALA A 60 -15.24 15.98 -4.22
N LEU A 61 -15.93 16.03 -3.07
CA LEU A 61 -16.81 14.96 -2.60
C LEU A 61 -18.19 14.93 -3.29
N MET A 62 -18.68 16.07 -3.78
CA MET A 62 -20.05 16.17 -4.33
C MET A 62 -20.37 15.19 -5.46
N PRO A 63 -19.48 14.92 -6.44
CA PRO A 63 -19.75 13.92 -7.47
C PRO A 63 -20.07 12.52 -6.93
N HIS A 64 -19.57 12.18 -5.74
CA HIS A 64 -19.73 10.86 -5.12
C HIS A 64 -20.91 10.80 -4.15
N VAL A 65 -21.31 11.93 -3.57
CA VAL A 65 -22.26 11.99 -2.46
C VAL A 65 -23.60 12.58 -2.89
N CYS A 66 -23.57 13.69 -3.63
CA CYS A 66 -24.74 14.48 -3.98
C CYS A 66 -24.49 15.19 -5.33
N PRO A 67 -24.37 14.43 -6.44
CA PRO A 67 -23.90 14.96 -7.72
C PRO A 67 -24.80 16.08 -8.27
N GLN A 68 -26.10 16.03 -8.00
CA GLN A 68 -27.08 17.01 -8.47
C GLN A 68 -26.85 18.43 -7.97
N ILE A 69 -26.11 18.63 -6.87
CA ILE A 69 -25.75 19.98 -6.39
C ILE A 69 -24.89 20.72 -7.41
N LEU A 70 -24.08 19.99 -8.18
CA LEU A 70 -23.17 20.58 -9.16
C LEU A 70 -23.86 20.87 -10.50
N ASP A 71 -25.12 20.49 -10.69
CA ASP A 71 -25.84 20.73 -11.95
C ASP A 71 -26.03 22.22 -12.24
N ILE A 72 -25.90 23.08 -11.22
CA ILE A 72 -25.90 24.54 -11.35
C ILE A 72 -24.82 25.06 -12.30
N PHE A 73 -23.75 24.29 -12.53
CA PHE A 73 -22.68 24.65 -13.46
C PHE A 73 -22.97 24.31 -14.93
N PHE A 74 -24.06 23.59 -15.22
CA PHE A 74 -24.48 23.36 -16.61
C PHE A 74 -25.14 24.58 -17.27
N VAL A 75 -25.29 25.70 -16.55
CA VAL A 75 -25.88 26.94 -17.08
C VAL A 75 -25.10 27.43 -18.30
N GLN A 76 -25.82 27.62 -19.41
CA GLN A 76 -25.25 28.12 -20.65
C GLN A 76 -25.25 29.66 -20.70
N ASN A 77 -24.18 30.21 -21.25
CA ASN A 77 -24.11 31.61 -21.60
C ASN A 77 -24.91 31.85 -22.89
N LYS A 78 -26.05 32.52 -22.75
CA LYS A 78 -26.99 32.80 -23.85
C LYS A 78 -26.37 33.62 -24.99
N ASN A 79 -25.31 34.38 -24.74
CA ASN A 79 -24.67 35.23 -25.74
C ASN A 79 -23.70 34.46 -26.65
N PHE A 80 -23.11 33.37 -26.14
CA PHE A 80 -22.04 32.63 -26.82
C PHE A 80 -22.41 31.18 -27.14
N ASP A 81 -23.62 30.74 -26.79
CA ASP A 81 -24.12 29.37 -26.99
C ASP A 81 -23.15 28.28 -26.46
N ARG A 82 -22.51 28.58 -25.33
CA ARG A 82 -21.54 27.71 -24.66
C ARG A 82 -21.62 27.89 -23.15
N GLN A 83 -21.02 26.97 -22.40
CA GLN A 83 -20.87 27.12 -20.95
C GLN A 83 -19.91 28.25 -20.60
N TYR A 84 -20.07 28.81 -19.39
CA TYR A 84 -19.10 29.76 -18.84
C TYR A 84 -17.74 29.07 -18.71
N THR A 85 -16.71 29.70 -19.26
CA THR A 85 -15.36 29.11 -19.29
C THR A 85 -14.79 29.04 -17.89
N GLU A 86 -15.16 30.03 -17.07
CA GLU A 86 -14.78 30.22 -15.68
C GLU A 86 -15.33 29.12 -14.78
N PHE A 87 -16.47 28.49 -15.11
CA PHE A 87 -17.02 27.41 -14.28
C PHE A 87 -16.20 26.11 -14.42
N GLY A 88 -15.49 25.94 -15.53
CA GLY A 88 -14.73 24.75 -15.86
C GLY A 88 -15.59 23.48 -15.81
N GLY A 89 -14.99 22.41 -15.29
CA GLY A 89 -15.64 21.12 -15.12
C GLY A 89 -15.72 20.27 -16.38
N TRP A 90 -15.82 18.96 -16.16
CA TRP A 90 -16.01 17.96 -17.22
C TRP A 90 -17.38 17.33 -17.09
N LYS A 91 -17.92 16.84 -18.20
CA LYS A 91 -19.16 16.06 -18.20
C LYS A 91 -18.82 14.59 -18.01
N GLY A 92 -19.35 13.97 -16.95
CA GLY A 92 -19.17 12.55 -16.67
C GLY A 92 -19.75 11.68 -17.79
N LEU A 93 -18.92 10.82 -18.37
CA LEU A 93 -19.32 9.98 -19.51
C LEU A 93 -20.37 8.93 -19.13
N SER A 94 -20.28 8.35 -17.93
CA SER A 94 -21.15 7.25 -17.50
C SER A 94 -22.45 7.72 -16.87
N HIS A 95 -22.41 8.75 -16.02
CA HIS A 95 -23.57 9.22 -15.25
C HIS A 95 -24.09 10.58 -15.71
N GLY A 96 -23.42 11.25 -16.65
CA GLY A 96 -23.85 12.52 -17.24
C GLY A 96 -23.69 13.77 -16.35
N GLY A 97 -23.31 13.61 -15.08
CA GLY A 97 -23.19 14.71 -14.11
C GLY A 97 -21.92 15.52 -14.25
N PHE A 98 -21.82 16.60 -13.47
CA PHE A 98 -20.69 17.53 -13.49
C PHE A 98 -19.52 17.01 -12.64
N LEU A 99 -18.33 16.97 -13.23
CA LEU A 99 -17.08 16.63 -12.56
C LEU A 99 -16.26 17.91 -12.40
N PRO A 100 -16.07 18.43 -11.17
CA PRO A 100 -15.42 19.71 -10.97
C PRO A 100 -13.94 19.64 -11.36
N THR A 101 -13.39 20.79 -11.78
CA THR A 101 -11.95 20.95 -12.06
C THR A 101 -11.32 21.94 -11.07
N GLY A 102 -10.00 22.13 -11.16
CA GLY A 102 -9.33 23.23 -10.46
C GLY A 102 -9.92 24.60 -10.82
N GLU A 103 -10.42 24.76 -12.04
CA GLU A 103 -11.09 25.98 -12.51
C GLU A 103 -12.41 26.19 -11.76
N THR A 104 -13.21 25.13 -11.55
CA THR A 104 -14.42 25.20 -10.72
C THR A 104 -14.11 25.64 -9.29
N ALA A 105 -13.03 25.09 -8.69
CA ALA A 105 -12.60 25.51 -7.36
C ALA A 105 -12.15 26.98 -7.34
N SER A 106 -11.42 27.42 -8.38
CA SER A 106 -10.98 28.80 -8.54
C SER A 106 -12.16 29.77 -8.70
N PHE A 107 -13.19 29.39 -9.46
CA PHE A 107 -14.38 30.21 -9.64
C PHE A 107 -15.10 30.44 -8.31
N ILE A 108 -15.33 29.38 -7.54
CA ILE A 108 -16.06 29.50 -6.26
C ILE A 108 -15.28 30.36 -5.26
N LEU A 109 -13.96 30.18 -5.16
CA LEU A 109 -13.16 30.84 -4.12
C LEU A 109 -12.67 32.25 -4.51
N ALA A 110 -12.33 32.45 -5.78
CA ALA A 110 -11.71 33.67 -6.26
C ALA A 110 -12.64 34.50 -7.15
N GLY A 111 -13.65 33.91 -7.78
CA GLY A 111 -14.46 34.59 -8.79
C GLY A 111 -13.56 35.19 -9.88
N GLU A 112 -13.63 36.51 -10.07
CA GLU A 112 -12.81 37.27 -11.01
C GLU A 112 -11.49 37.82 -10.40
N ASP A 113 -11.24 37.60 -9.10
CA ASP A 113 -10.05 38.10 -8.41
C ASP A 113 -8.80 37.28 -8.76
N THR A 114 -7.93 37.88 -9.56
CA THR A 114 -6.69 37.25 -10.03
C THR A 114 -5.65 37.01 -8.94
N GLU A 115 -5.63 37.77 -7.83
CA GLU A 115 -4.71 37.52 -6.72
C GLU A 115 -5.20 36.34 -5.88
N LYS A 116 -6.51 36.26 -5.58
CA LYS A 116 -7.08 35.09 -4.91
C LYS A 116 -6.88 33.81 -5.73
N ARG A 117 -6.96 33.89 -7.06
CA ARG A 117 -6.69 32.75 -7.96
C ARG A 117 -5.30 32.14 -7.79
N LYS A 118 -4.26 32.96 -7.53
CA LYS A 118 -2.91 32.45 -7.22
C LYS A 118 -2.89 31.64 -5.93
N GLY A 119 -3.70 32.03 -4.94
CA GLY A 119 -3.88 31.29 -3.70
C GLY A 119 -4.43 29.88 -3.95
N VAL A 120 -5.46 29.76 -4.79
CA VAL A 120 -6.10 28.47 -5.13
C VAL A 120 -5.12 27.49 -5.78
N ILE A 121 -4.22 27.98 -6.64
CA ILE A 121 -3.20 27.13 -7.27
C ILE A 121 -2.31 26.42 -6.23
N ARG A 122 -2.04 27.07 -5.08
CA ARG A 122 -1.19 26.50 -4.02
C ARG A 122 -1.80 25.26 -3.37
N PHE A 123 -3.12 25.17 -3.30
CA PHE A 123 -3.81 24.00 -2.74
C PHE A 123 -3.53 22.71 -3.51
N PHE A 124 -3.20 22.81 -4.80
CA PHE A 124 -3.00 21.66 -5.68
C PHE A 124 -1.51 21.37 -5.97
N GLN A 125 -0.59 22.05 -5.26
CA GLN A 125 0.84 21.73 -5.31
C GLN A 125 1.16 20.49 -4.47
N LYS A 126 2.30 19.84 -4.76
CA LYS A 126 2.69 18.57 -4.11
C LYS A 126 3.06 18.71 -2.63
N ASP A 127 3.41 19.91 -2.19
CA ASP A 127 3.73 20.24 -0.81
C ASP A 127 2.48 20.53 0.05
N HIS A 128 1.33 20.76 -0.59
CA HIS A 128 0.08 20.97 0.13
C HIS A 128 -0.47 19.67 0.74
N TRP A 129 -1.18 19.77 1.86
CA TRP A 129 -1.67 18.60 2.59
C TRP A 129 -2.71 17.78 1.84
N PHE A 130 -3.40 18.38 0.87
CA PHE A 130 -4.26 17.62 -0.05
C PHE A 130 -3.48 16.50 -0.74
N TYR A 131 -2.23 16.77 -1.14
CA TYR A 131 -1.35 15.80 -1.76
C TYR A 131 -0.64 14.93 -0.73
N THR A 132 0.01 15.53 0.27
CA THR A 132 0.83 14.77 1.24
C THR A 132 0.00 13.85 2.13
N LYS A 133 -1.27 14.17 2.40
CA LYS A 133 -2.19 13.25 3.10
C LYS A 133 -3.05 12.39 2.16
N ASN A 134 -2.76 12.41 0.86
CA ASN A 134 -3.46 11.65 -0.17
C ASN A 134 -4.99 11.84 -0.11
N ILE A 135 -5.45 13.08 -0.02
CA ILE A 135 -6.89 13.42 0.11
C ILE A 135 -7.49 13.65 -1.27
N LEU A 136 -6.90 14.54 -2.06
CA LEU A 136 -7.37 14.91 -3.38
C LEU A 136 -6.26 15.52 -4.24
N ARG A 137 -6.45 15.52 -5.57
CA ARG A 137 -5.50 16.09 -6.54
C ARG A 137 -6.19 16.44 -7.86
N LEU A 138 -5.50 17.21 -8.70
CA LEU A 138 -5.93 17.46 -10.08
C LEU A 138 -5.35 16.39 -11.01
N GLU A 139 -6.18 15.81 -11.87
CA GLU A 139 -5.78 14.81 -12.86
C GLU A 139 -6.29 15.11 -14.27
N GLY A 140 -5.55 14.67 -15.28
CA GLY A 140 -6.03 14.54 -16.66
C GLY A 140 -6.22 15.86 -17.44
N ALA A 141 -5.59 16.97 -17.02
CA ALA A 141 -5.35 18.07 -17.94
C ALA A 141 -4.47 17.53 -19.09
N GLY A 142 -4.97 17.59 -20.33
CA GLY A 142 -4.22 17.15 -21.51
C GLY A 142 -2.93 17.96 -21.71
N GLU A 143 -2.04 17.49 -22.57
CA GLU A 143 -0.83 18.27 -22.90
C GLU A 143 -1.20 19.64 -23.50
N GLY A 144 -0.63 20.71 -22.94
CA GLY A 144 -0.89 22.09 -23.37
C GLY A 144 -2.11 22.75 -22.71
N GLU A 145 -2.88 22.02 -21.90
CA GLU A 145 -4.01 22.59 -21.15
C GLU A 145 -3.55 23.38 -19.92
N PRO A 146 -4.31 24.41 -19.49
CA PRO A 146 -4.05 25.11 -18.24
C PRO A 146 -4.03 24.17 -17.02
N PHE A 147 -3.19 24.49 -16.04
CA PHE A 147 -3.02 23.68 -14.82
C PHE A 147 -4.34 23.38 -14.09
N LEU A 148 -5.25 24.38 -14.01
CA LEU A 148 -6.54 24.27 -13.33
C LEU A 148 -7.61 23.52 -14.15
N SER A 149 -7.35 23.20 -15.42
CA SER A 149 -8.27 22.41 -16.26
C SER A 149 -8.35 20.95 -15.84
N GLY A 150 -7.44 20.47 -14.99
CA GLY A 150 -7.45 19.11 -14.46
C GLY A 150 -8.69 18.84 -13.61
N GLN A 151 -9.23 17.63 -13.71
CA GLN A 151 -10.35 17.16 -12.90
C GLN A 151 -9.94 17.09 -11.43
N LEU A 152 -10.77 17.66 -10.56
CA LEU A 152 -10.64 17.57 -9.12
C LEU A 152 -11.08 16.17 -8.67
N ARG A 153 -10.10 15.32 -8.34
CA ARG A 153 -10.33 13.92 -8.00
C ARG A 153 -9.97 13.63 -6.56
N VAL A 154 -10.90 13.00 -5.86
CA VAL A 154 -10.70 12.47 -4.51
C VAL A 154 -9.97 11.13 -4.58
N SER A 155 -9.07 10.87 -3.64
CA SER A 155 -8.45 9.56 -3.52
C SER A 155 -9.47 8.49 -3.11
N GLU A 156 -9.28 7.25 -3.59
CA GLU A 156 -10.11 6.12 -3.16
C GLU A 156 -10.03 5.90 -1.64
N GLU A 157 -8.88 6.23 -1.06
CA GLU A 157 -8.64 6.18 0.37
C GLU A 157 -9.56 7.12 1.14
N PHE A 158 -9.59 8.40 0.75
CA PHE A 158 -10.43 9.38 1.41
C PHE A 158 -11.91 9.05 1.22
N LEU A 159 -12.30 8.59 0.02
CA LEU A 159 -13.67 8.12 -0.23
C LEU A 159 -14.06 6.94 0.68
N SER A 160 -13.15 5.97 0.89
CA SER A 160 -13.41 4.84 1.79
C SER A 160 -13.63 5.29 3.23
N ARG A 161 -12.82 6.24 3.73
CA ARG A 161 -13.00 6.82 5.07
C ARG A 161 -14.34 7.56 5.19
N VAL A 162 -14.69 8.36 4.18
CA VAL A 162 -15.91 9.19 4.18
C VAL A 162 -17.19 8.35 4.02
N LEU A 163 -17.19 7.38 3.11
CA LEU A 163 -18.40 6.63 2.72
C LEU A 163 -18.59 5.32 3.50
N LEU A 164 -17.49 4.68 3.92
CA LEU A 164 -17.53 3.35 4.54
C LEU A 164 -17.09 3.34 6.01
N ASP A 165 -16.60 4.46 6.54
CA ASP A 165 -16.01 4.58 7.89
C ASP A 165 -14.94 3.50 8.15
N LYS A 166 -14.18 3.17 7.11
CA LYS A 166 -13.15 2.13 7.12
C LYS A 166 -11.85 2.66 6.55
N GLU A 167 -10.76 2.14 7.08
CA GLU A 167 -9.45 2.36 6.51
C GLU A 167 -9.36 1.67 5.14
N TYR A 168 -8.94 2.42 4.12
CA TYR A 168 -8.68 1.85 2.81
C TYR A 168 -7.42 0.99 2.87
N LYS A 169 -7.63 -0.32 2.73
CA LYS A 169 -6.58 -1.32 2.63
C LYS A 169 -6.66 -1.92 1.22
N PRO A 170 -5.90 -1.40 0.25
CA PRO A 170 -5.96 -1.89 -1.12
C PRO A 170 -5.58 -3.37 -1.15
N ASP A 171 -6.19 -4.10 -2.07
CA ASP A 171 -5.78 -5.46 -2.43
C ASP A 171 -5.34 -5.46 -3.89
N TYR A 172 -4.64 -6.52 -4.30
CA TYR A 172 -4.00 -6.61 -5.60
C TYR A 172 -4.95 -6.29 -6.75
N ASN A 173 -4.56 -5.33 -7.60
CA ASN A 173 -5.25 -5.03 -8.86
C ASN A 173 -4.24 -4.58 -9.94
N ILE A 174 -4.70 -4.40 -11.18
CA ILE A 174 -3.83 -4.03 -12.32
C ILE A 174 -3.07 -2.71 -12.05
N GLY A 175 -3.64 -1.78 -11.30
CA GLY A 175 -3.03 -0.51 -10.93
C GLY A 175 -2.24 -0.52 -9.60
N PHE A 176 -2.28 -1.62 -8.84
CA PHE A 176 -1.66 -1.78 -7.53
C PHE A 176 -1.09 -3.20 -7.37
N PRO A 177 0.19 -3.42 -7.74
CA PRO A 177 0.82 -4.75 -7.80
C PRO A 177 1.30 -5.24 -6.43
N ALA A 178 0.55 -4.95 -5.37
CA ALA A 178 0.86 -5.41 -4.02
C ALA A 178 -0.35 -6.10 -3.40
N LYS A 179 -0.09 -7.20 -2.70
CA LYS A 179 -1.11 -8.01 -2.02
C LYS A 179 -0.85 -7.98 -0.52
N ARG A 180 -1.85 -7.64 0.28
CA ARG A 180 -1.72 -7.74 1.73
C ARG A 180 -1.60 -9.22 2.15
N ILE A 181 -0.58 -9.53 2.93
CA ILE A 181 -0.37 -10.88 3.49
C ILE A 181 -0.73 -10.89 4.97
N THR A 182 -1.41 -11.94 5.40
CA THR A 182 -1.81 -12.17 6.79
C THR A 182 -1.63 -13.65 7.15
N THR A 183 -1.49 -13.94 8.43
CA THR A 183 -1.37 -15.31 8.95
C THR A 183 -2.17 -15.47 10.23
N GLN A 184 -2.66 -16.70 10.46
CA GLN A 184 -3.31 -17.07 11.72
C GLN A 184 -2.29 -17.49 12.79
N LEU A 185 -1.04 -17.78 12.40
CA LEU A 185 0.03 -18.12 13.31
C LEU A 185 0.44 -16.92 14.16
N GLU A 186 1.01 -17.18 15.33
CA GLU A 186 1.62 -16.19 16.23
C GLU A 186 3.15 -16.23 16.17
N TRP A 187 3.81 -15.27 16.83
CA TRP A 187 5.27 -15.17 16.84
C TRP A 187 5.92 -16.42 17.44
N GLU A 188 5.28 -16.98 18.47
CA GLU A 188 5.71 -18.16 19.22
C GLU A 188 5.59 -19.46 18.41
N ASP A 189 4.77 -19.48 17.36
CA ASP A 189 4.64 -20.65 16.47
C ASP A 189 5.83 -20.80 15.53
N MET A 190 6.69 -19.76 15.42
CA MET A 190 7.84 -19.77 14.54
C MET A 190 9.05 -20.42 15.21
N VAL A 191 9.42 -21.60 14.71
CA VAL A 191 10.66 -22.28 15.14
C VAL A 191 11.83 -21.73 14.34
N LEU A 192 12.77 -21.09 15.03
CA LEU A 192 13.92 -20.40 14.45
C LEU A 192 15.24 -20.84 15.07
N ASP A 193 16.32 -20.67 14.31
CA ASP A 193 17.67 -20.69 14.86
C ASP A 193 17.92 -19.43 15.70
N TYR A 194 18.77 -19.56 16.73
CA TYR A 194 19.10 -18.46 17.63
C TYR A 194 19.64 -17.23 16.91
N GLN A 195 20.47 -17.41 15.87
CA GLN A 195 21.02 -16.30 15.09
C GLN A 195 19.90 -15.55 14.35
N VAL A 196 19.01 -16.29 13.70
CA VAL A 196 17.86 -15.72 12.98
C VAL A 196 16.91 -15.00 13.91
N ALA A 197 16.60 -15.59 15.07
CA ALA A 197 15.76 -14.98 16.08
C ALA A 197 16.35 -13.66 16.59
N THR A 198 17.67 -13.61 16.82
CA THR A 198 18.37 -12.41 17.28
C THR A 198 18.29 -11.29 16.23
N GLU A 199 18.61 -11.60 14.96
CA GLU A 199 18.56 -10.62 13.88
C GLU A 199 17.13 -10.13 13.59
N LEU A 200 16.12 -10.99 13.69
CA LEU A 200 14.72 -10.58 13.56
C LEU A 200 14.26 -9.71 14.73
N GLU A 201 14.76 -9.95 15.94
CA GLU A 201 14.44 -9.10 17.09
C GLU A 201 15.07 -7.71 16.96
N GLU A 202 16.26 -7.56 16.36
CA GLU A 202 16.82 -6.25 16.02
C GLU A 202 15.89 -5.46 15.07
N ILE A 203 15.34 -6.13 14.07
CA ILE A 203 14.34 -5.54 13.15
C ILE A 203 13.08 -5.14 13.92
N ASN A 204 12.59 -6.01 14.82
CA ASN A 204 11.43 -5.75 15.65
C ASN A 204 11.62 -4.54 16.58
N VAL A 205 12.80 -4.40 17.18
CA VAL A 205 13.17 -3.24 18.01
C VAL A 205 13.18 -1.97 17.17
N TRP A 206 13.71 -2.03 15.94
CA TRP A 206 13.65 -0.86 15.05
C TRP A 206 12.20 -0.47 14.69
N ILE A 207 11.34 -1.44 14.38
CA ILE A 207 9.93 -1.17 14.03
C ILE A 207 9.21 -0.48 15.20
N SER A 208 9.42 -0.97 16.43
CA SER A 208 8.74 -0.44 17.62
C SER A 208 9.34 0.88 18.15
N SER A 209 10.66 1.05 18.02
CA SER A 209 11.40 2.12 18.72
C SER A 209 12.18 3.06 17.78
N GLY A 210 12.10 2.87 16.46
CA GLY A 210 12.87 3.64 15.48
C GLY A 210 12.58 5.15 15.52
N LYS A 211 11.34 5.53 15.85
CA LYS A 211 10.98 6.95 16.01
C LYS A 211 11.77 7.62 17.13
N THR A 212 11.93 6.97 18.28
CA THR A 212 12.73 7.45 19.42
C THR A 212 14.20 7.58 19.04
N VAL A 213 14.75 6.61 18.29
CA VAL A 213 16.13 6.68 17.80
C VAL A 213 16.33 7.88 16.88
N MET A 214 15.39 8.13 15.96
CA MET A 214 15.53 9.18 14.95
C MET A 214 15.24 10.60 15.49
N GLU A 215 14.20 10.73 16.33
CA GLU A 215 13.70 12.00 16.85
C GLU A 215 14.29 12.30 18.23
N ASP A 216 14.01 11.47 19.23
CA ASP A 216 14.37 11.74 20.63
C ASP A 216 15.89 11.74 20.84
N TRP A 217 16.62 10.85 20.15
CA TRP A 217 18.08 10.81 20.20
C TRP A 217 18.75 11.68 19.13
N GLY A 218 17.97 12.30 18.23
CA GLY A 218 18.46 13.23 17.22
C GLY A 218 19.38 12.62 16.15
N LEU A 219 19.33 11.30 15.95
CA LEU A 219 20.19 10.60 14.99
C LEU A 219 19.76 10.77 13.53
N SER A 220 18.63 11.44 13.27
CA SER A 220 18.18 11.82 11.92
C SER A 220 19.19 12.64 11.11
N ARG A 221 20.19 13.27 11.76
CA ARG A 221 21.29 13.97 11.08
C ARG A 221 22.35 13.03 10.50
N ILE A 222 22.42 11.80 10.99
CA ILE A 222 23.47 10.82 10.67
C ILE A 222 22.86 9.64 9.89
N LEU A 223 21.67 9.20 10.30
CA LEU A 223 20.98 8.07 9.73
C LEU A 223 19.95 8.55 8.70
N LYS A 224 19.88 7.87 7.56
CA LYS A 224 18.77 8.05 6.62
C LYS A 224 17.50 7.45 7.21
N ALA A 225 16.35 8.03 6.87
CA ALA A 225 15.06 7.43 7.17
C ALA A 225 14.89 6.09 6.42
N GLY A 226 14.09 5.21 7.01
CA GLY A 226 13.80 3.87 6.49
C GLY A 226 14.78 2.80 6.92
N TYR A 227 14.30 1.56 6.90
CA TYR A 227 15.06 0.40 7.32
C TYR A 227 14.83 -0.74 6.35
N ARG A 228 15.93 -1.30 5.85
CA ARG A 228 15.97 -2.26 4.76
C ARG A 228 16.60 -3.53 5.27
N SER A 229 15.84 -4.62 5.16
CA SER A 229 16.31 -5.95 5.53
C SER A 229 16.28 -6.88 4.32
N LEU A 230 17.28 -7.73 4.23
CA LEU A 230 17.39 -8.75 3.19
C LEU A 230 17.28 -10.13 3.83
N PHE A 231 16.24 -10.88 3.49
CA PHE A 231 16.03 -12.26 3.91
C PHE A 231 16.49 -13.19 2.80
N TYR A 232 17.42 -14.08 3.09
CA TYR A 232 17.93 -15.02 2.10
C TYR A 232 18.06 -16.43 2.64
N GLY A 233 17.92 -17.42 1.77
CA GLY A 233 18.03 -18.82 2.14
C GLY A 233 17.16 -19.72 1.26
N PRO A 234 17.21 -21.04 1.45
CA PRO A 234 16.43 -21.99 0.65
C PRO A 234 14.92 -21.69 0.64
N PRO A 235 14.18 -22.15 -0.39
CA PRO A 235 12.74 -21.96 -0.44
C PRO A 235 12.04 -22.72 0.69
N GLY A 236 10.98 -22.12 1.26
CA GLY A 236 10.17 -22.74 2.30
C GLY A 236 10.76 -22.71 3.72
N THR A 237 11.82 -21.94 3.97
CA THR A 237 12.42 -21.75 5.31
C THR A 237 11.73 -20.67 6.16
N GLY A 238 10.62 -20.08 5.68
CA GLY A 238 9.79 -19.18 6.49
C GLY A 238 10.02 -17.68 6.26
N LYS A 239 10.81 -17.24 5.27
CA LYS A 239 11.06 -15.81 4.96
C LYS A 239 9.78 -14.95 4.90
N THR A 240 8.80 -15.36 4.11
CA THR A 240 7.51 -14.67 3.97
C THR A 240 6.70 -14.71 5.27
N LEU A 241 6.76 -15.81 6.01
CA LEU A 241 6.07 -15.95 7.30
C LEU A 241 6.69 -15.01 8.35
N ALA A 242 8.02 -14.90 8.39
CA ALA A 242 8.74 -14.00 9.27
C ALA A 242 8.37 -12.53 9.03
N ALA A 243 8.33 -12.09 7.77
CA ALA A 243 7.88 -10.74 7.43
C ALA A 243 6.42 -10.51 7.85
N THR A 244 5.54 -11.50 7.64
CA THR A 244 4.12 -11.41 8.03
C THR A 244 3.96 -11.30 9.55
N LEU A 245 4.73 -12.09 10.31
CA LEU A 245 4.68 -12.12 11.77
C LEU A 245 5.30 -10.87 12.39
N LEU A 246 6.37 -10.31 11.80
CA LEU A 246 6.91 -9.00 12.20
C LEU A 246 5.83 -7.90 12.09
N GLY A 247 5.07 -7.89 10.99
CA GLY A 247 3.95 -6.96 10.82
C GLY A 247 2.84 -7.20 11.84
N LYS A 248 2.40 -8.46 12.00
CA LYS A 248 1.35 -8.83 12.95
C LYS A 248 1.68 -8.43 14.39
N LYS A 249 2.91 -8.70 14.84
CA LYS A 249 3.41 -8.37 16.20
C LYS A 249 3.39 -6.86 16.47
N ASN A 250 3.57 -6.04 15.44
CA ASN A 250 3.61 -4.58 15.55
C ASN A 250 2.33 -3.90 15.04
N GLU A 251 1.27 -4.66 14.76
CA GLU A 251 0.00 -4.15 14.18
C GLU A 251 0.17 -3.37 12.87
N ILE A 252 1.17 -3.75 12.07
CA ILE A 252 1.50 -3.12 10.79
C ILE A 252 1.05 -4.02 9.63
N ASP A 253 0.34 -3.44 8.66
CA ASP A 253 -0.02 -4.14 7.44
C ASP A 253 1.24 -4.45 6.59
N VAL A 254 1.34 -5.70 6.13
CA VAL A 254 2.44 -6.17 5.27
C VAL A 254 1.93 -6.36 3.85
N TYR A 255 2.58 -5.70 2.91
CA TYR A 255 2.25 -5.74 1.49
C TYR A 255 3.30 -6.52 0.72
N ARG A 256 2.92 -7.69 0.20
CA ARG A 256 3.76 -8.50 -0.67
C ARG A 256 3.73 -7.99 -2.10
N ILE A 257 4.89 -7.71 -2.65
CA ILE A 257 5.12 -7.31 -4.04
C ILE A 257 5.93 -8.43 -4.70
N ASP A 258 5.39 -8.99 -5.78
CA ASP A 258 6.06 -10.04 -6.55
C ASP A 258 6.83 -9.39 -7.70
N LEU A 259 8.16 -9.41 -7.60
CA LEU A 259 9.03 -8.75 -8.57
C LEU A 259 9.09 -9.47 -9.92
N SER A 260 8.81 -10.78 -9.96
CA SER A 260 8.76 -11.53 -11.22
C SER A 260 7.61 -11.07 -12.12
N MET A 261 6.48 -10.68 -11.52
CA MET A 261 5.31 -10.16 -12.24
C MET A 261 5.55 -8.76 -12.81
N ILE A 262 6.38 -7.97 -12.13
CA ILE A 262 6.72 -6.59 -12.48
C ILE A 262 7.64 -6.54 -13.70
N VAL A 263 8.68 -7.38 -13.72
CA VAL A 263 9.68 -7.40 -14.79
C VAL A 263 9.15 -8.03 -16.10
N SER A 264 8.09 -8.85 -16.02
CA SER A 264 7.60 -9.65 -17.17
C SER A 264 6.46 -9.02 -17.98
N LYS A 265 5.80 -7.97 -17.50
CA LYS A 265 4.60 -7.40 -18.12
C LYS A 265 4.70 -5.88 -18.27
N TYR A 266 5.00 -5.43 -19.49
CA TYR A 266 4.91 -4.04 -19.96
C TYR A 266 5.97 -3.06 -19.41
N ILE A 267 6.91 -2.74 -20.30
CA ILE A 267 7.94 -1.71 -20.15
C ILE A 267 7.22 -0.35 -19.94
N GLY A 268 7.30 0.22 -18.73
CA GLY A 268 6.79 1.57 -18.39
C GLY A 268 5.48 1.68 -17.58
N GLU A 269 4.48 0.81 -17.77
CA GLU A 269 3.26 0.84 -16.92
C GLU A 269 3.55 0.37 -15.48
N THR A 270 4.47 -0.58 -15.36
CA THR A 270 4.87 -1.16 -14.09
C THR A 270 5.57 -0.17 -13.18
N GLU A 271 6.36 0.76 -13.74
CA GLU A 271 7.03 1.82 -12.98
C GLU A 271 6.02 2.76 -12.32
N LYS A 272 5.01 3.21 -13.08
CA LYS A 272 3.94 4.07 -12.57
C LYS A 272 3.14 3.36 -11.47
N ASN A 273 2.86 2.08 -11.63
CA ASN A 273 2.12 1.32 -10.65
C ASN A 273 2.93 1.04 -9.38
N LEU A 274 4.24 0.82 -9.51
CA LEU A 274 5.13 0.64 -8.37
C LEU A 274 5.41 1.94 -7.64
N ALA A 275 5.56 3.06 -8.36
CA ALA A 275 5.63 4.39 -7.78
C ALA A 275 4.40 4.69 -6.90
N LYS A 276 3.19 4.37 -7.38
CA LYS A 276 1.96 4.48 -6.58
C LYS A 276 2.01 3.64 -5.30
N VAL A 277 2.59 2.44 -5.33
CA VAL A 277 2.73 1.59 -4.12
C VAL A 277 3.60 2.28 -3.10
N PHE A 278 4.77 2.81 -3.50
CA PHE A 278 5.64 3.56 -2.61
C PHE A 278 5.00 4.85 -2.11
N ASP A 279 4.32 5.62 -2.96
CA ASP A 279 3.68 6.88 -2.58
C ASP A 279 2.52 6.67 -1.58
N LEU A 280 1.76 5.58 -1.76
CA LEU A 280 0.73 5.16 -0.80
C LEU A 280 1.38 4.68 0.51
N ALA A 281 2.45 3.91 0.42
CA ALA A 281 3.16 3.40 1.58
C ALA A 281 3.95 4.47 2.34
N GLU A 282 4.35 5.58 1.70
CA GLU A 282 5.13 6.66 2.35
C GLU A 282 4.33 7.35 3.45
N ASN A 283 3.03 7.47 3.23
CA ASN A 283 2.09 8.09 4.15
C ASN A 283 1.41 7.08 5.09
N ARG A 284 1.85 5.82 5.05
CA ARG A 284 1.30 4.71 5.83
C ARG A 284 2.43 4.02 6.58
N ASN A 285 2.15 3.53 7.79
CA ASN A 285 3.12 2.70 8.50
C ASN A 285 3.01 1.26 7.97
N TRP A 286 3.46 1.00 6.74
CA TRP A 286 3.40 -0.32 6.09
C TRP A 286 4.78 -0.96 5.97
N ILE A 287 4.82 -2.30 6.01
CA ILE A 287 6.00 -3.07 5.62
C ILE A 287 5.83 -3.50 4.17
N LEU A 288 6.76 -3.07 3.30
CA LEU A 288 6.82 -3.53 1.92
C LEU A 288 7.69 -4.78 1.84
N PHE A 289 7.07 -5.92 1.56
CA PHE A 289 7.75 -7.21 1.40
C PHE A 289 7.90 -7.55 -0.08
N PHE A 290 9.13 -7.50 -0.59
CA PHE A 290 9.45 -7.86 -1.96
C PHE A 290 9.88 -9.33 -2.01
N ASP A 291 9.03 -10.17 -2.62
CA ASP A 291 9.33 -11.59 -2.82
C ASP A 291 10.05 -11.82 -4.15
N GLU A 292 10.80 -12.91 -4.26
CA GLU A 292 11.57 -13.27 -5.47
C GLU A 292 12.51 -12.15 -5.96
N ALA A 293 13.19 -11.49 -5.01
CA ALA A 293 14.09 -10.38 -5.31
C ALA A 293 15.30 -10.78 -6.16
N ASP A 294 15.54 -12.08 -6.39
CA ASP A 294 16.50 -12.56 -7.39
C ASP A 294 16.23 -12.04 -8.80
N ALA A 295 15.00 -11.68 -9.14
CA ALA A 295 14.68 -10.99 -10.40
C ALA A 295 15.42 -9.64 -10.53
N LEU A 296 15.72 -8.97 -9.42
CA LEU A 296 16.51 -7.73 -9.38
C LEU A 296 18.03 -8.01 -9.35
N PHE A 297 18.42 -9.21 -8.92
CA PHE A 297 19.81 -9.61 -8.72
C PHE A 297 20.36 -10.47 -9.85
N GLY A 298 19.54 -10.80 -10.86
CA GLY A 298 19.97 -11.54 -12.03
C GLY A 298 21.27 -10.94 -12.57
N LYS A 299 22.26 -11.80 -12.89
CA LYS A 299 23.53 -11.37 -13.48
C LYS A 299 23.22 -10.39 -14.60
N ARG A 300 23.64 -9.13 -14.44
CA ARG A 300 23.58 -8.10 -15.48
C ARG A 300 24.01 -8.76 -16.78
N THR A 301 23.07 -9.05 -17.67
CA THR A 301 23.38 -9.72 -18.92
C THR A 301 24.39 -8.85 -19.63
N SER A 302 25.53 -9.45 -19.99
CA SER A 302 26.58 -8.76 -20.74
C SER A 302 25.94 -8.15 -21.98
N THR A 303 25.93 -6.82 -22.00
CA THR A 303 25.16 -5.97 -22.90
C THR A 303 25.37 -6.32 -24.36
N ASN A 304 24.35 -6.86 -25.03
CA ASN A 304 24.35 -7.01 -26.49
C ASN A 304 23.06 -6.50 -27.16
N THR A 305 21.97 -6.26 -26.43
CA THR A 305 20.71 -5.74 -27.01
C THR A 305 20.18 -4.50 -26.29
N SER A 306 19.37 -3.69 -26.99
CA SER A 306 18.70 -2.50 -26.43
C SER A 306 17.76 -2.84 -25.27
N ASN A 307 17.12 -4.01 -25.32
CA ASN A 307 16.18 -4.47 -24.29
C ASN A 307 16.89 -4.73 -22.95
N ASP A 308 18.11 -5.27 -22.97
CA ASP A 308 18.92 -5.48 -21.75
C ASP A 308 19.27 -4.15 -21.06
N ARG A 309 19.48 -3.07 -21.83
CA ARG A 309 19.80 -1.76 -21.25
C ARG A 309 18.60 -1.15 -20.52
N HIS A 310 17.40 -1.29 -21.09
CA HIS A 310 16.17 -0.81 -20.46
C HIS A 310 15.85 -1.56 -19.16
N ALA A 311 15.95 -2.89 -19.17
CA ALA A 311 15.74 -3.70 -17.96
C ALA A 311 16.71 -3.33 -16.83
N ASN A 312 17.99 -3.06 -17.15
CA ASN A 312 18.97 -2.62 -16.15
C ASN A 312 18.66 -1.24 -15.56
N GLN A 313 18.11 -0.32 -16.36
CA GLN A 313 17.69 1.01 -15.89
C GLN A 313 16.48 0.91 -14.95
N GLU A 314 15.51 0.05 -15.26
CA GLU A 314 14.34 -0.18 -14.41
C GLU A 314 14.71 -0.77 -13.06
N VAL A 315 15.62 -1.75 -13.04
CA VAL A 315 16.16 -2.31 -11.79
C VAL A 315 16.86 -1.22 -10.98
N ALA A 316 17.69 -0.39 -11.62
CA ALA A 316 18.38 0.71 -10.94
C ALA A 316 17.41 1.73 -10.32
N TYR A 317 16.34 2.09 -11.03
CA TYR A 317 15.29 2.96 -10.52
C TYR A 317 14.58 2.35 -9.30
N LEU A 318 14.20 1.07 -9.38
CA LEU A 318 13.53 0.39 -8.27
C LEU A 318 14.42 0.32 -7.03
N LEU A 319 15.71 0.01 -7.21
CA LEU A 319 16.66 0.01 -6.10
C LEU A 319 16.78 1.39 -5.45
N GLN A 320 16.81 2.45 -6.26
CA GLN A 320 16.81 3.82 -5.75
C GLN A 320 15.52 4.11 -4.95
N ARG A 321 14.34 3.71 -5.45
CA ARG A 321 13.08 3.89 -4.71
C ARG A 321 13.05 3.13 -3.39
N ILE A 322 13.60 1.91 -3.36
CA ILE A 322 13.77 1.15 -2.11
C ILE A 322 14.70 1.90 -1.14
N GLU A 323 15.78 2.51 -1.64
CA GLU A 323 16.76 3.29 -0.87
C GLU A 323 16.26 4.65 -0.37
N ASP A 324 15.30 5.25 -1.06
CA ASP A 324 14.74 6.54 -0.69
C ASP A 324 13.48 6.39 0.18
N PHE A 325 12.84 5.22 0.18
CA PHE A 325 11.64 4.97 0.95
C PHE A 325 11.90 5.09 2.47
N PRO A 326 11.18 5.97 3.20
CA PRO A 326 11.44 6.24 4.62
C PRO A 326 10.86 5.19 5.57
N GLY A 327 10.10 4.21 5.08
CA GLY A 327 9.49 3.15 5.88
C GLY A 327 10.30 1.84 5.90
N MET A 328 9.63 0.74 6.28
CA MET A 328 10.25 -0.58 6.39
C MET A 328 10.14 -1.35 5.07
N VAL A 329 11.27 -1.86 4.59
CA VAL A 329 11.35 -2.67 3.38
C VAL A 329 12.07 -3.98 3.66
N ILE A 330 11.46 -5.10 3.29
CA ILE A 330 12.04 -6.43 3.43
C ILE A 330 12.12 -7.07 2.04
N LEU A 331 13.31 -7.44 1.59
CA LEU A 331 13.50 -8.20 0.35
C LEU A 331 13.75 -9.66 0.70
N ALA A 332 13.08 -10.58 0.02
CA ALA A 332 13.34 -12.01 0.13
C ALA A 332 13.92 -12.57 -1.16
N THR A 333 14.97 -13.39 -1.04
CA THR A 333 15.55 -14.11 -2.19
C THR A 333 15.95 -15.53 -1.82
N ASN A 334 15.90 -16.42 -2.81
CA ASN A 334 16.36 -17.79 -2.66
C ASN A 334 17.85 -17.98 -3.03
N LEU A 335 18.47 -16.99 -3.68
CA LEU A 335 19.80 -17.12 -4.30
C LEU A 335 20.81 -16.14 -3.70
N ARG A 336 21.61 -16.61 -2.73
CA ARG A 336 22.70 -15.81 -2.14
C ARG A 336 23.79 -15.44 -3.16
N SER A 337 24.10 -16.33 -4.09
CA SER A 337 25.24 -16.17 -5.03
C SER A 337 25.11 -15.00 -6.00
N ASN A 338 23.91 -14.42 -6.12
CA ASN A 338 23.63 -13.34 -7.06
C ASN A 338 23.68 -11.95 -6.41
N ILE A 339 23.87 -11.88 -5.09
CA ILE A 339 23.87 -10.63 -4.35
C ILE A 339 25.30 -10.08 -4.29
N ASP A 340 25.57 -9.02 -5.03
CA ASP A 340 26.87 -8.33 -4.99
C ASP A 340 27.11 -7.70 -3.61
N GLU A 341 28.37 -7.63 -3.18
CA GLU A 341 28.80 -7.04 -1.91
C GLU A 341 28.41 -5.55 -1.84
N ALA A 342 28.48 -4.84 -2.97
CA ALA A 342 28.05 -3.44 -3.06
C ALA A 342 26.56 -3.25 -2.74
N PHE A 343 25.74 -4.27 -3.02
CA PHE A 343 24.30 -4.24 -2.74
C PHE A 343 24.00 -4.61 -1.28
N SER A 344 24.68 -5.62 -0.75
CA SER A 344 24.54 -6.04 0.66
C SER A 344 24.82 -4.89 1.64
N ARG A 345 25.75 -3.98 1.32
CA ARG A 345 26.07 -2.78 2.13
C ARG A 345 24.93 -1.76 2.25
N ARG A 346 23.88 -1.87 1.44
CA ARG A 346 22.72 -0.95 1.45
C ARG A 346 21.64 -1.38 2.46
N PHE A 347 21.72 -2.61 2.97
CA PHE A 347 20.81 -3.15 3.98
C PHE A 347 21.36 -2.93 5.38
N GLN A 348 20.46 -2.61 6.30
CA GLN A 348 20.78 -2.51 7.72
C GLN A 348 20.85 -3.91 8.35
N SER A 349 20.05 -4.86 7.86
CA SER A 349 20.08 -6.27 8.30
C SER A 349 20.09 -7.22 7.12
N VAL A 350 20.86 -8.29 7.24
CA VAL A 350 20.96 -9.35 6.23
C VAL A 350 20.78 -10.70 6.91
N VAL A 351 19.55 -11.21 6.87
CA VAL A 351 19.12 -12.38 7.66
C VAL A 351 19.18 -13.66 6.84
N TYR A 352 19.97 -14.62 7.30
CA TYR A 352 20.08 -15.94 6.69
C TYR A 352 19.08 -16.93 7.30
N PHE A 353 18.19 -17.49 6.49
CA PHE A 353 17.27 -18.54 6.92
C PHE A 353 17.82 -19.91 6.49
N PRO A 354 18.54 -20.64 7.37
CA PRO A 354 19.05 -21.98 7.06
C PRO A 354 17.92 -23.01 6.96
N MET A 355 18.27 -24.21 6.49
CA MET A 355 17.40 -25.38 6.69
C MET A 355 17.31 -25.71 8.18
N PRO A 356 16.12 -26.07 8.69
CA PRO A 356 15.95 -26.37 10.10
C PRO A 356 16.75 -27.61 10.50
N THR A 357 17.33 -27.60 11.70
CA THR A 357 18.00 -28.76 12.30
C THR A 357 17.00 -29.89 12.59
N GLU A 358 17.49 -31.09 12.92
CA GLU A 358 16.60 -32.20 13.29
C GLU A 358 15.72 -31.87 14.50
N GLU A 359 16.29 -31.22 15.52
CA GLU A 359 15.56 -30.76 16.70
C GLU A 359 14.47 -29.75 16.35
N GLN A 360 14.79 -28.76 15.52
CA GLN A 360 13.83 -27.77 15.03
C GLN A 360 12.74 -28.42 14.17
N ARG A 361 13.09 -29.41 13.33
CA ARG A 361 12.10 -30.16 12.55
C ARG A 361 11.16 -30.95 13.46
N ALA A 362 11.66 -31.57 14.53
CA ALA A 362 10.82 -32.26 15.50
C ALA A 362 9.82 -31.31 16.16
N GLU A 363 10.25 -30.11 16.53
CA GLU A 363 9.38 -29.06 17.07
C GLU A 363 8.33 -28.60 16.03
N LEU A 364 8.75 -28.35 14.79
CA LEU A 364 7.82 -28.03 13.69
C LEU A 364 6.77 -29.13 13.50
N TRP A 365 7.17 -30.40 13.56
CA TRP A 365 6.24 -31.53 13.46
C TRP A 365 5.26 -31.59 14.64
N ARG A 366 5.72 -31.32 15.87
CA ARG A 366 4.83 -31.23 17.05
C ARG A 366 3.80 -30.11 16.90
N ASN A 367 4.21 -28.95 16.37
CA ASN A 367 3.31 -27.80 16.21
C ASN A 367 2.34 -27.98 15.02
N MET A 368 2.76 -28.65 13.95
CA MET A 368 1.96 -28.78 12.73
C MET A 368 1.03 -29.99 12.70
N LEU A 369 1.33 -31.07 13.43
CA LEU A 369 0.47 -32.25 13.48
C LEU A 369 -0.63 -32.07 14.53
N PRO A 370 -1.92 -32.16 14.14
CA PRO A 370 -3.00 -32.13 15.11
C PRO A 370 -2.86 -33.27 16.11
N GLY A 371 -2.98 -32.97 17.41
CA GLY A 371 -2.93 -33.98 18.47
C GLY A 371 -3.96 -35.11 18.27
N GLU A 372 -5.10 -34.83 17.64
CA GLU A 372 -6.13 -35.83 17.32
C GLU A 372 -5.68 -36.89 16.32
N TRP A 373 -4.71 -36.58 15.46
CA TRP A 373 -4.16 -37.53 14.49
C TRP A 373 -3.15 -38.46 15.13
N LEU A 374 -2.61 -38.05 16.27
CA LEU A 374 -1.53 -38.73 16.96
C LEU A 374 -2.09 -39.70 18.00
N GLY A 375 -1.67 -40.96 17.90
CA GLY A 375 -2.00 -42.01 18.87
C GLY A 375 -0.94 -42.13 19.96
N LYS A 376 -0.81 -43.33 20.53
CA LYS A 376 0.23 -43.64 21.53
C LYS A 376 1.66 -43.52 20.97
N ASP A 377 1.82 -43.62 19.66
CA ASP A 377 3.11 -43.63 18.96
C ASP A 377 3.51 -42.23 18.44
N ALA A 378 2.93 -41.17 19.00
CA ALA A 378 3.12 -39.78 18.56
C ALA A 378 4.60 -39.39 18.42
N GLU A 379 5.39 -39.61 19.48
CA GLU A 379 6.80 -39.20 19.52
C GLU A 379 7.67 -40.03 18.56
N GLU A 380 7.33 -41.31 18.35
CA GLU A 380 8.02 -42.15 17.38
C GLU A 380 7.78 -41.65 15.95
N LEU A 381 6.54 -41.25 15.63
CA LEU A 381 6.21 -40.68 14.33
C LEU A 381 6.91 -39.34 14.08
N ILE A 382 6.97 -38.48 15.10
CA ILE A 382 7.65 -37.18 15.04
C ILE A 382 9.14 -37.37 14.82
N THR A 383 9.79 -38.23 15.62
CA THR A 383 11.23 -38.50 15.53
C THR A 383 11.58 -39.02 14.13
N MET A 384 10.81 -40.00 13.63
CA MET A 384 11.03 -40.55 12.29
C MET A 384 10.82 -39.52 11.18
N ALA A 385 9.89 -38.58 11.34
CA ALA A 385 9.68 -37.52 10.37
C ALA A 385 10.79 -36.45 10.43
N ALA A 386 11.35 -36.19 11.61
CA ALA A 386 12.44 -35.24 11.82
C ALA A 386 13.77 -35.69 11.18
N GLU A 387 14.01 -37.00 11.05
CA GLU A 387 15.17 -37.55 10.31
C GLU A 387 15.21 -37.11 8.84
N THR A 388 14.07 -36.76 8.25
CA THR A 388 14.01 -36.32 6.85
C THR A 388 14.28 -34.82 6.77
N GLU A 389 15.37 -34.44 6.12
CA GLU A 389 15.73 -33.04 5.88
C GLU A 389 14.72 -32.36 4.93
N LEU A 390 13.82 -31.58 5.52
CA LEU A 390 12.73 -30.85 4.84
C LEU A 390 12.64 -29.43 5.38
N SER A 391 12.25 -28.48 4.53
CA SER A 391 11.92 -27.12 4.96
C SER A 391 10.52 -27.05 5.58
N GLY A 392 10.21 -26.01 6.36
CA GLY A 392 8.88 -25.84 6.96
C GLY A 392 7.73 -25.81 5.92
N GLY A 393 7.98 -25.25 4.74
CA GLY A 393 7.06 -25.30 3.61
C GLY A 393 6.83 -26.72 3.08
N ALA A 394 7.89 -27.53 3.00
CA ALA A 394 7.79 -28.93 2.60
C ALA A 394 7.07 -29.79 3.67
N ILE A 395 7.33 -29.53 4.96
CA ILE A 395 6.60 -30.17 6.07
C ILE A 395 5.10 -29.90 5.96
N THR A 396 4.69 -28.64 5.74
CA THR A 396 3.28 -28.26 5.50
C THR A 396 2.66 -29.07 4.34
N ASN A 397 3.39 -29.29 3.26
CA ASN A 397 2.92 -30.11 2.14
C ASN A 397 2.74 -31.58 2.53
N VAL A 398 3.66 -32.14 3.33
CA VAL A 398 3.55 -33.51 3.82
C VAL A 398 2.35 -33.66 4.75
N VAL A 399 2.12 -32.71 5.68
CA VAL A 399 0.93 -32.69 6.55
C VAL A 399 -0.35 -32.67 5.72
N ARG A 400 -0.42 -31.81 4.70
CA ARG A 400 -1.56 -31.75 3.76
C ARG A 400 -1.79 -33.10 3.06
N ARG A 401 -0.72 -33.76 2.59
CA ARG A 401 -0.82 -35.08 1.94
C ARG A 401 -1.32 -36.15 2.92
N CYS A 402 -0.87 -36.11 4.17
CA CYS A 402 -1.35 -37.01 5.22
C CYS A 402 -2.85 -36.81 5.47
N ALA A 403 -3.30 -35.56 5.59
CA ALA A 403 -4.72 -35.21 5.75
C ALA A 403 -5.59 -35.83 4.64
N LEU A 404 -5.20 -35.63 3.38
CA LEU A 404 -5.94 -36.15 2.23
C LEU A 404 -6.02 -37.68 2.22
N ARG A 405 -4.92 -38.35 2.62
CA ARG A 405 -4.88 -39.82 2.72
C ARG A 405 -5.71 -40.36 3.86
N MET A 406 -5.73 -39.69 5.00
CA MET A 406 -6.57 -40.07 6.14
C MET A 406 -8.06 -40.00 5.77
N ILE A 407 -8.46 -38.95 5.04
CA ILE A 407 -9.83 -38.82 4.50
C ILE A 407 -10.13 -39.96 3.50
N GLN A 408 -9.24 -40.22 2.54
CA GLN A 408 -9.45 -41.25 1.52
C GLN A 408 -9.55 -42.67 2.13
N SER A 409 -8.74 -42.95 3.13
CA SER A 409 -8.71 -44.23 3.83
C SER A 409 -9.73 -44.34 4.98
N LYS A 410 -10.46 -43.25 5.28
CA LYS A 410 -11.40 -43.12 6.41
C LYS A 410 -10.78 -43.46 7.77
N LYS A 411 -9.47 -43.28 7.93
CA LYS A 411 -8.77 -43.48 9.20
C LYS A 411 -8.77 -42.17 10.01
N LYS A 412 -8.91 -42.31 11.32
CA LYS A 412 -8.84 -41.18 12.28
C LYS A 412 -7.42 -40.91 12.78
N LEU A 413 -6.56 -41.93 12.79
CA LEU A 413 -5.18 -41.83 13.28
C LEU A 413 -4.20 -41.94 12.11
N LEU A 414 -3.12 -41.17 12.20
CA LEU A 414 -2.00 -41.24 11.29
C LEU A 414 -1.16 -42.48 11.60
N ASP A 415 -0.91 -43.32 10.59
CA ASP A 415 -0.03 -44.47 10.73
C ASP A 415 1.35 -44.22 10.11
N LYS A 416 2.32 -45.04 10.54
CA LYS A 416 3.73 -44.95 10.12
C LYS A 416 3.91 -45.09 8.61
N VAL A 417 3.08 -45.90 7.96
CA VAL A 417 3.18 -46.19 6.52
C VAL A 417 2.74 -44.97 5.71
N MET A 418 1.62 -44.36 6.07
CA MET A 418 1.11 -43.15 5.43
C MET A 418 2.10 -42.00 5.49
N LEU A 419 2.71 -41.79 6.66
CA LEU A 419 3.70 -40.74 6.88
C LEU A 419 4.98 -40.99 6.07
N LYS A 420 5.54 -42.21 6.11
CA LYS A 420 6.73 -42.56 5.31
C LYS A 420 6.54 -42.35 3.82
N GLU A 421 5.43 -42.80 3.27
CA GLU A 421 5.13 -42.61 1.85
C GLU A 421 4.93 -41.12 1.50
N ALA A 422 4.33 -40.33 2.40
CA ALA A 422 4.17 -38.89 2.18
C ALA A 422 5.52 -38.16 2.19
N LEU A 423 6.40 -38.50 3.13
CA LEU A 423 7.78 -38.00 3.21
C LEU A 423 8.58 -38.35 1.96
N GLN A 424 8.55 -39.62 1.52
CA GLN A 424 9.26 -40.07 0.31
C GLN A 424 8.80 -39.30 -0.94
N LYS A 425 7.50 -39.08 -1.10
CA LYS A 425 6.98 -38.35 -2.26
C LYS A 425 7.32 -36.86 -2.25
N GLU A 426 7.48 -36.23 -1.07
CA GLU A 426 7.93 -34.83 -1.01
C GLU A 426 9.44 -34.72 -1.24
N LYS A 427 10.21 -35.71 -0.78
CA LYS A 427 11.66 -35.80 -1.02
C LYS A 427 12.02 -36.02 -2.50
N ILE A 428 11.14 -36.64 -3.29
CA ILE A 428 11.33 -36.78 -4.76
C ILE A 428 11.06 -35.44 -5.48
N LYS A 429 10.25 -34.57 -4.88
CA LYS A 429 9.83 -33.29 -5.47
C LYS A 429 10.79 -32.15 -5.14
N SER A 430 11.43 -32.22 -3.96
CA SER A 430 12.43 -31.27 -3.47
C SER A 430 13.79 -31.64 -4.02
#